data_AF-A0A7Y4ZN72-F1
#
_entry.id   AF-A0A7Y4ZN72-F1
#
_cell.length_a   1.000
_cell.length_b   1.000
_cell.length_c   1.000
_cell.angle_alpha   90.00
_cell.angle_beta   90.00
_cell.angle_gamma   90.00
#
_symmetry.space_group_name_H-M   'P 1'
#
loop_
_entity.id
_entity.type
_entity.pdbx_description
1 polymer ?
#
loop_
_entity_poly.entity_id
_entity_poly.type
_entity_poly.pdbx_seq_one_letter_code
_entity_poly.pdbx_strand_id
1 'polypeptide(L)'
;MAFPFHRTARWVLVLAPAALGVACGGTVGSGSTSSSGGSSSSSGGSSSSGGSTSSSGGSSSGGVRVPKNHRAAATACTSPRATPTITPMSPSDKCTSHADCTAGRNGRCTQIPRIGTYECSYDACEVDAECGGAGASGVCSCRVGVGEANVCLAGNCRVDGDCAGNYCSPSQGTCGAFGGNVGYFCHVAADECVDDTDCGTPASTCRFEPAVGHFKCSDSQCAG
;
A
#
# COMPACT_ATOMS: atom_id res chain seq x y z
N MET A 1 9.47 -50.69 27.79
CA MET A 1 8.62 -49.61 28.35
C MET A 1 7.94 -48.92 27.18
N ALA A 2 6.65 -49.20 26.96
CA ALA A 2 5.87 -48.71 25.83
C ALA A 2 4.78 -47.77 26.36
N PHE A 3 4.71 -46.55 25.81
CA PHE A 3 3.68 -45.56 26.14
C PHE A 3 2.55 -45.62 25.12
N PRO A 4 1.27 -45.64 25.53
CA PRO A 4 0.15 -45.57 24.60
C PRO A 4 -0.18 -44.10 24.25
N PHE A 5 -0.28 -43.83 22.95
CA PHE A 5 -0.83 -42.60 22.39
C PHE A 5 -2.37 -42.65 22.43
N HIS A 6 -2.99 -41.79 23.24
CA HIS A 6 -4.42 -41.49 23.12
C HIS A 6 -4.64 -40.41 22.06
N ARG A 7 -5.23 -40.78 20.92
CA ARG A 7 -5.79 -39.84 19.93
C ARG A 7 -7.21 -39.49 20.34
N THR A 8 -7.45 -38.24 20.73
CA THR A 8 -8.79 -37.67 20.89
C THR A 8 -9.24 -37.06 19.56
N ALA A 9 -10.21 -37.69 18.91
CA ALA A 9 -10.87 -37.16 17.72
C ALA A 9 -11.87 -36.07 18.15
N ARG A 10 -11.58 -34.81 17.80
CA ARG A 10 -12.54 -33.70 17.92
C ARG A 10 -13.39 -33.64 16.66
N TRP A 11 -14.69 -33.86 16.82
CA TRP A 11 -15.70 -33.63 15.81
C TRP A 11 -15.97 -32.12 15.70
N VAL A 12 -15.77 -31.55 14.51
CA VAL A 12 -16.20 -30.19 14.20
C VAL A 12 -17.56 -30.27 13.52
N LEU A 13 -18.59 -29.79 14.21
CA LEU A 13 -19.94 -29.66 13.72
C LEU A 13 -20.02 -28.39 12.84
N VAL A 14 -20.25 -28.55 11.54
CA VAL A 14 -20.43 -27.43 10.61
C VAL A 14 -21.91 -27.04 10.60
N LEU A 15 -22.22 -25.87 11.14
CA LEU A 15 -23.53 -25.21 11.02
C LEU A 15 -23.53 -24.33 9.77
N ALA A 16 -24.40 -24.64 8.82
CA ALA A 16 -24.66 -23.84 7.64
C ALA A 16 -25.64 -22.69 7.96
N PRO A 17 -25.35 -21.43 7.58
CA PRO A 17 -26.34 -20.36 7.65
C PRO A 17 -27.23 -20.36 6.40
N ALA A 18 -28.54 -20.45 6.61
CA ALA A 18 -29.55 -20.14 5.61
C ALA A 18 -29.77 -18.62 5.55
N ALA A 19 -29.54 -18.00 4.39
CA ALA A 19 -29.85 -16.59 4.17
C ALA A 19 -31.13 -16.47 3.29
N LEU A 20 -32.16 -15.89 3.89
CA LEU A 20 -33.42 -15.49 3.26
C LEU A 20 -33.20 -14.22 2.43
N GLY A 21 -33.62 -14.25 1.17
CA GLY A 21 -33.61 -13.09 0.29
C GLY A 21 -34.74 -12.10 0.62
N VAL A 22 -34.39 -10.82 0.72
CA VAL A 22 -35.34 -9.70 0.71
C VAL A 22 -35.01 -8.84 -0.50
N ALA A 23 -35.87 -8.92 -1.51
CA ALA A 23 -35.89 -8.03 -2.66
C ALA A 23 -36.82 -6.84 -2.35
N CYS A 24 -36.32 -5.62 -2.53
CA CYS A 24 -37.16 -4.44 -2.65
C CYS A 24 -36.73 -3.67 -3.91
N GLY A 25 -37.67 -3.57 -4.86
CA GLY A 25 -37.52 -2.77 -6.07
C GLY A 25 -37.66 -1.29 -5.78
N GLY A 26 -36.94 -0.47 -6.54
CA GLY A 26 -37.04 0.99 -6.54
C GLY A 26 -36.80 1.51 -7.95
N THR A 27 -37.75 2.31 -8.42
CA THR A 27 -38.00 2.72 -9.80
C THR A 27 -37.08 3.82 -10.34
N VAL A 28 -37.00 3.83 -11.66
CA VAL A 28 -36.43 4.85 -12.57
C VAL A 28 -36.79 6.30 -12.21
N GLY A 29 -35.80 7.19 -12.35
CA GLY A 29 -35.97 8.64 -12.33
C GLY A 29 -35.03 9.30 -13.34
N SER A 30 -35.54 9.52 -14.56
CA SER A 30 -34.91 10.39 -15.56
C SER A 30 -35.25 11.84 -15.23
N GLY A 31 -34.24 12.68 -15.03
CA GLY A 31 -34.40 14.13 -14.85
C GLY A 31 -33.31 14.87 -15.60
N SER A 32 -33.64 15.36 -16.79
CA SER A 32 -32.85 16.33 -17.55
C SER A 32 -33.30 17.73 -17.18
N THR A 33 -32.39 18.61 -16.77
CA THR A 33 -32.57 20.07 -16.91
C THR A 33 -31.24 20.75 -17.15
N SER A 34 -31.11 21.26 -18.37
CA SER A 34 -30.11 22.21 -18.84
C SER A 34 -30.20 23.54 -18.10
N SER A 35 -29.09 24.24 -17.92
CA SER A 35 -29.07 25.71 -17.79
C SER A 35 -27.70 26.26 -18.18
N SER A 36 -27.77 27.13 -19.17
CA SER A 36 -26.71 27.90 -19.81
C SER A 36 -26.40 29.19 -19.03
N GLY A 37 -25.22 29.76 -19.27
CA GLY A 37 -25.08 31.22 -19.38
C GLY A 37 -24.36 31.93 -18.22
N GLY A 38 -23.29 32.63 -18.56
CA GLY A 38 -22.68 33.62 -17.67
C GLY A 38 -21.24 33.99 -18.03
N SER A 39 -21.05 34.69 -19.16
CA SER A 39 -19.82 35.43 -19.43
C SER A 39 -19.97 36.84 -18.85
N SER A 40 -19.00 37.30 -18.07
CA SER A 40 -18.82 38.72 -17.76
C SER A 40 -17.36 39.03 -17.56
N SER A 41 -16.82 39.77 -18.51
CA SER A 41 -15.56 40.49 -18.48
C SER A 41 -15.71 41.79 -17.68
N SER A 42 -14.77 42.05 -16.77
CA SER A 42 -14.51 43.38 -16.21
C SER A 42 -13.03 43.53 -15.89
N SER A 43 -12.45 44.61 -16.40
CA SER A 43 -11.07 45.04 -16.21
C SER A 43 -10.97 46.04 -15.04
N GLY A 44 -9.82 46.09 -14.37
CA GLY A 44 -9.31 47.29 -13.71
C GLY A 44 -8.95 47.16 -12.22
N GLY A 45 -7.77 47.69 -11.86
CA GLY A 45 -7.49 48.16 -10.49
C GLY A 45 -6.19 47.66 -9.88
N SER A 46 -5.19 48.54 -9.84
CA SER A 46 -3.84 48.34 -9.32
C SER A 46 -3.72 48.51 -7.80
N SER A 47 -2.63 47.95 -7.25
CA SER A 47 -1.87 48.42 -6.08
C SER A 47 -2.49 48.27 -4.67
N SER A 48 -1.88 47.42 -3.82
CA SER A 48 -1.18 47.83 -2.59
C SER A 48 -0.75 46.62 -1.75
N SER A 49 0.42 46.78 -1.14
CA SER A 49 1.16 45.85 -0.30
C SER A 49 0.44 45.47 1.01
N GLY A 50 0.76 44.27 1.51
CA GLY A 50 0.63 43.91 2.93
C GLY A 50 -0.38 42.81 3.20
N GLY A 51 0.08 41.73 3.85
CA GLY A 51 -0.83 40.76 4.47
C GLY A 51 -0.38 39.32 4.33
N SER A 52 0.30 38.86 5.37
CA SER A 52 0.60 37.47 5.71
C SER A 52 -0.54 36.46 5.47
N THR A 53 -0.11 35.23 5.21
CA THR A 53 -0.76 33.95 5.61
C THR A 53 -2.15 33.64 5.07
N SER A 54 -2.19 32.66 4.16
CA SER A 54 -3.32 31.75 4.01
C SER A 54 -2.79 30.37 3.62
N SER A 55 -2.01 29.78 4.52
CA SER A 55 -1.81 28.33 4.53
C SER A 55 -3.19 27.74 4.82
N SER A 56 -3.75 27.05 3.83
CA SER A 56 -4.95 26.24 3.97
C SER A 56 -4.81 25.38 5.22
N GLY A 57 -5.67 25.63 6.20
CA GLY A 57 -5.66 24.97 7.50
C GLY A 57 -5.84 23.47 7.36
N GLY A 58 -4.73 22.74 7.40
CA GLY A 58 -4.72 21.37 7.85
C GLY A 58 -4.94 21.40 9.35
N SER A 59 -6.07 20.86 9.80
CA SER A 59 -6.38 20.68 11.21
C SER A 59 -5.17 20.09 11.92
N SER A 60 -4.53 20.90 12.75
CA SER A 60 -3.39 20.52 13.56
C SER A 60 -3.85 19.53 14.62
N SER A 61 -3.84 18.25 14.26
CA SER A 61 -3.79 17.15 15.20
C SER A 61 -2.62 17.40 16.15
N GLY A 62 -2.88 17.39 17.45
CA GLY A 62 -2.01 17.98 18.47
C GLY A 62 -0.54 17.59 18.37
N GLY A 63 0.34 18.57 18.14
CA GLY A 63 1.77 18.55 18.50
C GLY A 63 2.70 17.52 17.85
N VAL A 64 2.20 16.52 17.12
CA VAL A 64 3.05 15.48 16.52
C VAL A 64 3.69 16.02 15.23
N ARG A 65 5.02 15.93 15.18
CA ARG A 65 5.81 16.30 14.01
C ARG A 65 5.38 15.45 12.82
N VAL A 66 5.17 16.07 11.66
CA VAL A 66 4.84 15.35 10.42
C VAL A 66 6.05 14.50 10.00
N PRO A 67 5.92 13.18 9.84
CA PRO A 67 6.99 12.34 9.31
C PRO A 67 7.39 12.80 7.93
N LYS A 68 8.68 12.67 7.59
CA LYS A 68 9.16 12.99 6.24
C LYS A 68 8.52 12.11 5.16
N ASN A 69 8.27 10.84 5.51
CA ASN A 69 7.64 9.86 4.64
C ASN A 69 6.31 9.44 5.28
N HIS A 70 5.20 9.92 4.74
CA HIS A 70 3.86 9.55 5.15
C HIS A 70 2.93 9.54 3.94
N ARG A 71 1.75 8.96 4.09
CA ARG A 71 0.80 8.76 2.99
C ARG A 71 -0.42 9.66 3.17
N ALA A 72 -0.24 10.95 2.88
CA ALA A 72 -1.31 11.95 2.97
C ALA A 72 -2.55 11.62 2.12
N ALA A 73 -2.35 10.95 0.98
CA ALA A 73 -3.42 10.56 0.08
C ALA A 73 -3.13 9.20 -0.57
N ALA A 74 -4.18 8.56 -1.06
CA ALA A 74 -4.08 7.30 -1.78
C ALA A 74 -3.51 7.54 -3.18
N THR A 75 -2.57 6.70 -3.60
CA THR A 75 -1.94 6.75 -4.91
C THR A 75 -2.32 5.51 -5.71
N ALA A 76 -2.80 5.72 -6.93
CA ALA A 76 -3.08 4.66 -7.89
C ALA A 76 -1.84 4.32 -8.72
N CYS A 77 -1.60 3.04 -8.97
CA CYS A 77 -0.52 2.55 -9.82
C CYS A 77 -0.95 2.55 -11.30
N THR A 78 -1.11 3.73 -11.87
CA THR A 78 -1.61 3.91 -13.25
C THR A 78 -0.52 3.80 -14.33
N SER A 79 0.75 3.81 -13.92
CA SER A 79 1.85 3.75 -14.87
C SER A 79 1.87 2.39 -15.58
N PRO A 80 2.06 2.33 -16.92
CA PRO A 80 2.13 1.07 -17.67
C PRO A 80 3.44 0.35 -17.42
N ARG A 81 3.38 -0.96 -17.18
CA ARG A 81 4.54 -1.77 -16.81
C ARG A 81 5.57 -1.85 -17.93
N ALA A 82 6.84 -1.62 -17.60
CA ALA A 82 7.93 -1.71 -18.57
C ALA A 82 7.96 -3.09 -19.27
N THR A 83 8.36 -3.10 -20.53
CA THR A 83 8.51 -4.31 -21.34
C THR A 83 9.99 -4.48 -21.69
N PRO A 84 10.83 -4.92 -20.74
CA PRO A 84 12.24 -5.13 -21.00
C PRO A 84 12.43 -6.24 -22.03
N THR A 85 13.46 -6.11 -22.87
CA THR A 85 13.81 -7.16 -23.83
C THR A 85 14.09 -8.47 -23.11
N ILE A 86 13.40 -9.53 -23.53
CA ILE A 86 13.64 -10.88 -23.04
C ILE A 86 14.76 -11.48 -23.89
N THR A 87 15.80 -11.97 -23.24
CA THR A 87 16.83 -12.77 -23.90
C THR A 87 16.65 -14.20 -23.42
N PRO A 88 15.87 -15.04 -24.13
CA PRO A 88 15.65 -16.42 -23.71
C PRO A 88 16.97 -17.18 -23.83
N MET A 89 17.44 -17.75 -22.73
CA MET A 89 18.72 -18.44 -22.68
C MET A 89 18.60 -19.88 -22.17
N SER A 90 17.48 -20.27 -21.54
CA SER A 90 17.38 -21.56 -20.86
C SER A 90 16.13 -22.36 -21.26
N PRO A 91 16.26 -23.68 -21.50
CA PRO A 91 15.10 -24.55 -21.68
C PRO A 91 14.23 -24.67 -20.41
N SER A 92 14.68 -24.12 -19.26
CA SER A 92 13.92 -24.11 -18.01
C SER A 92 12.98 -22.89 -17.87
N ASP A 93 13.00 -21.96 -18.82
CA ASP A 93 12.19 -20.75 -18.81
C ASP A 93 10.69 -21.08 -18.90
N LYS A 94 9.88 -20.46 -18.03
CA LYS A 94 8.41 -20.67 -18.01
C LYS A 94 7.67 -19.80 -19.03
N CYS A 95 8.37 -18.80 -19.58
CA CYS A 95 7.90 -17.92 -20.61
C CYS A 95 9.09 -17.49 -21.47
N THR A 96 8.82 -17.21 -22.74
CA THR A 96 9.79 -16.73 -23.73
C THR A 96 9.44 -15.35 -24.27
N SER A 97 8.19 -14.95 -24.08
CA SER A 97 7.67 -13.63 -24.44
C SER A 97 6.77 -13.09 -23.33
N HIS A 98 6.59 -11.76 -23.26
CA HIS A 98 5.59 -11.20 -22.34
C HIS A 98 4.15 -11.63 -22.72
N ALA A 99 3.90 -11.98 -23.99
CA ALA A 99 2.60 -12.43 -24.46
C ALA A 99 2.22 -13.82 -23.93
N ASP A 100 3.20 -14.59 -23.44
CA ASP A 100 2.95 -15.90 -22.80
C ASP A 100 2.28 -15.74 -21.42
N CYS A 101 2.37 -14.55 -20.82
CA CYS A 101 1.90 -14.26 -19.47
C CYS A 101 0.48 -13.68 -19.48
N THR A 102 -0.50 -14.51 -19.81
CA THR A 102 -1.92 -14.09 -19.92
C THR A 102 -2.77 -14.46 -18.70
N ALA A 103 -2.21 -15.15 -17.71
CA ALA A 103 -2.98 -15.68 -16.57
C ALA A 103 -3.45 -14.61 -15.58
N GLY A 104 -2.89 -13.39 -15.66
CA GLY A 104 -3.18 -12.30 -14.76
C GLY A 104 -2.99 -10.94 -15.41
N ARG A 105 -3.22 -9.89 -14.62
CA ARG A 105 -3.15 -8.50 -15.08
C ARG A 105 -1.71 -8.07 -15.34
N ASN A 106 -1.51 -7.33 -16.43
CA ASN A 106 -0.22 -6.74 -16.82
C ASN A 106 0.94 -7.75 -16.76
N GLY A 107 0.70 -8.98 -17.22
CA GLY A 107 1.69 -10.05 -17.20
C GLY A 107 3.00 -9.65 -17.88
N ARG A 108 4.12 -9.95 -17.23
CA ARG A 108 5.45 -9.78 -17.80
C ARG A 108 6.27 -11.02 -17.54
N CYS A 109 6.87 -11.51 -18.62
CA CYS A 109 7.96 -12.47 -18.53
C CYS A 109 9.21 -11.74 -18.04
N THR A 110 9.61 -11.98 -16.79
CA THR A 110 10.72 -11.29 -16.11
C THR A 110 11.74 -12.30 -15.62
N GLN A 111 13.02 -11.93 -15.66
CA GLN A 111 14.08 -12.78 -15.15
C GLN A 111 14.06 -12.80 -13.62
N ILE A 112 14.16 -14.00 -13.03
CA ILE A 112 14.36 -14.17 -11.59
C ILE A 112 15.83 -13.89 -11.30
N PRO A 113 16.16 -12.84 -10.54
CA PRO A 113 17.53 -12.36 -10.37
C PRO A 113 18.48 -13.39 -9.74
N ARG A 114 17.97 -14.34 -8.93
CA ARG A 114 18.79 -15.37 -8.28
C ARG A 114 19.02 -16.63 -9.12
N ILE A 115 18.13 -16.95 -10.05
CA ILE A 115 18.15 -18.22 -10.79
C ILE A 115 18.51 -17.98 -12.27
N GLY A 116 18.25 -16.78 -12.77
CA GLY A 116 18.49 -16.40 -14.17
C GLY A 116 17.43 -16.92 -15.15
N THR A 117 16.42 -17.66 -14.66
CA THR A 117 15.28 -18.15 -15.46
C THR A 117 14.18 -17.10 -15.57
N TYR A 118 13.36 -17.20 -16.61
CA TYR A 118 12.22 -16.34 -16.81
C TYR A 118 10.93 -16.95 -16.26
N GLU A 119 10.19 -16.14 -15.50
CA GLU A 119 8.85 -16.48 -15.02
C GLU A 119 7.87 -15.31 -15.23
N CYS A 120 6.59 -15.67 -15.36
CA CYS A 120 5.52 -14.69 -15.47
C CYS A 120 5.22 -14.06 -14.12
N SER A 121 5.30 -12.74 -14.06
CA SER A 121 4.90 -11.93 -12.92
C SER A 121 3.69 -11.07 -13.29
N TYR A 122 2.81 -10.77 -12.34
CA TYR A 122 1.53 -10.10 -12.56
C TYR A 122 1.27 -9.06 -11.48
N ASP A 123 0.53 -8.01 -11.83
CA ASP A 123 0.11 -7.01 -10.86
C ASP A 123 -0.98 -7.58 -9.95
N ALA A 124 -0.73 -7.54 -8.63
CA ALA A 124 -1.71 -7.93 -7.62
C ALA A 124 -2.76 -6.83 -7.43
N CYS A 125 -2.40 -5.56 -7.64
CA CYS A 125 -3.27 -4.42 -7.43
C CYS A 125 -3.03 -3.27 -8.42
N GLU A 126 -4.01 -2.38 -8.60
CA GLU A 126 -3.84 -1.07 -9.25
C GLU A 126 -4.17 0.09 -8.31
N VAL A 127 -5.00 -0.15 -7.29
CA VAL A 127 -5.40 0.82 -6.27
C VAL A 127 -5.49 0.14 -4.91
N ASP A 128 -5.37 0.89 -3.82
CA ASP A 128 -5.40 0.33 -2.45
C ASP A 128 -6.68 -0.42 -2.11
N ALA A 129 -7.80 -0.05 -2.75
CA ALA A 129 -9.08 -0.70 -2.54
C ALA A 129 -9.03 -2.20 -2.89
N GLU A 130 -8.13 -2.61 -3.78
CA GLU A 130 -7.93 -4.01 -4.17
C GLU A 130 -7.14 -4.81 -3.13
N CYS A 131 -6.47 -4.15 -2.18
CA CYS A 131 -5.62 -4.79 -1.17
C CYS A 131 -6.36 -5.10 0.16
N GLY A 132 -7.70 -5.06 0.17
CA GLY A 132 -8.55 -5.23 1.36
C GLY A 132 -8.89 -6.67 1.75
N GLY A 133 -7.90 -7.56 1.86
CA GLY A 133 -8.09 -8.92 2.41
C GLY A 133 -8.54 -8.94 3.88
N ALA A 134 -8.75 -10.14 4.45
CA ALA A 134 -9.38 -10.44 5.75
C ALA A 134 -8.91 -9.57 6.96
N GLY A 135 -9.36 -8.31 7.02
CA GLY A 135 -9.17 -7.40 8.15
C GLY A 135 -7.94 -6.49 8.10
N ALA A 136 -7.26 -6.33 6.95
CA ALA A 136 -6.09 -5.45 6.84
C ALA A 136 -6.32 -4.25 5.90
N SER A 137 -5.85 -3.08 6.32
CA SER A 137 -5.75 -1.87 5.47
C SER A 137 -4.55 -2.02 4.54
N GLY A 138 -4.72 -2.78 3.47
CA GLY A 138 -3.64 -2.98 2.50
C GLY A 138 -3.43 -1.74 1.61
N VAL A 139 -2.16 -1.43 1.34
CA VAL A 139 -1.72 -0.40 0.39
C VAL A 139 -1.20 -1.05 -0.88
N CYS A 140 -1.60 -0.54 -2.03
CA CYS A 140 -1.03 -0.96 -3.29
C CYS A 140 0.31 -0.24 -3.49
N SER A 141 1.40 -1.01 -3.39
CA SER A 141 2.74 -0.51 -3.63
C SER A 141 3.10 -0.68 -5.09
N CYS A 142 3.31 0.45 -5.75
CA CYS A 142 3.65 0.46 -7.17
C CYS A 142 5.11 0.05 -7.36
N ARG A 143 5.31 -1.13 -7.95
CA ARG A 143 6.60 -1.57 -8.49
C ARG A 143 7.79 -1.52 -7.53
N VAL A 144 7.62 -2.08 -6.33
CA VAL A 144 8.73 -2.27 -5.40
C VAL A 144 9.54 -3.51 -5.78
N GLY A 145 10.76 -3.31 -6.27
CA GLY A 145 11.77 -4.36 -6.44
C GLY A 145 11.97 -4.91 -7.85
N VAL A 146 12.90 -5.86 -7.96
CA VAL A 146 13.31 -6.53 -9.21
C VAL A 146 12.17 -7.39 -9.77
N GLY A 147 11.60 -6.95 -10.89
CA GLY A 147 10.45 -7.60 -11.51
C GLY A 147 9.14 -6.82 -11.41
N GLU A 148 9.11 -5.64 -10.76
CA GLU A 148 8.19 -4.52 -11.04
C GLU A 148 6.69 -4.85 -11.17
N ALA A 149 6.16 -5.82 -10.41
CA ALA A 149 4.72 -6.00 -10.25
C ALA A 149 4.20 -5.06 -9.16
N ASN A 150 2.97 -4.57 -9.30
CA ASN A 150 2.28 -3.92 -8.20
C ASN A 150 1.90 -4.98 -7.15
N VAL A 151 2.20 -4.72 -5.88
CA VAL A 151 1.98 -5.67 -4.78
C VAL A 151 1.18 -5.03 -3.65
N CYS A 152 0.33 -5.83 -3.01
CA CYS A 152 -0.35 -5.40 -1.81
C CYS A 152 0.58 -5.54 -0.61
N LEU A 153 0.85 -4.43 0.08
CA LEU A 153 1.56 -4.42 1.34
C LEU A 153 0.56 -4.45 2.50
N ALA A 154 0.94 -5.13 3.58
CA ALA A 154 0.13 -5.21 4.80
C ALA A 154 0.14 -3.88 5.55
N GLY A 155 -0.83 -3.67 6.45
CA GLY A 155 -0.90 -2.42 7.20
C GLY A 155 -2.17 -2.26 8.01
N ASN A 156 -2.18 -1.21 8.84
CA ASN A 156 -3.38 -0.77 9.56
C ASN A 156 -3.90 0.59 9.05
N CYS A 157 -3.24 1.19 8.06
CA CYS A 157 -3.70 2.40 7.38
C CYS A 157 -3.39 2.37 5.89
N ARG A 158 -4.21 3.07 5.11
CA ARG A 158 -3.92 3.40 3.72
C ARG A 158 -3.44 4.84 3.62
N VAL A 159 -4.08 5.75 4.33
CA VAL A 159 -3.75 7.18 4.30
C VAL A 159 -3.73 7.75 5.71
N ASP A 160 -3.17 8.96 5.87
CA ASP A 160 -3.13 9.64 7.18
C ASP A 160 -4.52 9.76 7.83
N GLY A 161 -5.57 9.98 7.03
CA GLY A 161 -6.95 10.06 7.51
C GLY A 161 -7.46 8.80 8.20
N ASP A 162 -6.83 7.64 8.00
CA ASP A 162 -7.16 6.39 8.69
C ASP A 162 -6.58 6.34 10.11
N CYS A 163 -5.62 7.21 10.41
CA CYS A 163 -4.92 7.28 11.69
C CYS A 163 -5.52 8.42 12.51
N ALA A 164 -6.10 8.12 13.67
CA ALA A 164 -6.86 9.06 14.52
C ALA A 164 -6.07 10.31 14.98
N GLY A 165 -5.86 11.27 14.07
CA GLY A 165 -5.00 12.43 14.26
C GLY A 165 -3.50 12.18 14.05
N ASN A 166 -3.10 11.03 13.49
CA ASN A 166 -1.68 10.69 13.27
C ASN A 166 -1.39 10.48 11.78
N TYR A 167 -0.18 10.04 11.46
CA TYR A 167 0.30 9.86 10.10
C TYR A 167 0.47 8.37 9.75
N CYS A 168 0.20 8.03 8.49
CA CYS A 168 0.36 6.69 7.95
C CYS A 168 1.72 6.58 7.26
N SER A 169 2.68 5.91 7.89
CA SER A 169 4.06 5.87 7.41
C SER A 169 4.45 4.47 6.91
N PRO A 170 5.29 4.38 5.86
CA PRO A 170 5.83 3.11 5.43
C PRO A 170 6.79 2.56 6.50
N SER A 171 6.83 1.23 6.64
CA SER A 171 7.84 0.54 7.43
C SER A 171 8.65 -0.41 6.56
N GLN A 172 9.94 -0.45 6.83
CA GLN A 172 10.86 -1.44 6.26
C GLN A 172 10.78 -2.75 7.05
N GLY A 173 11.18 -3.85 6.42
CA GLY A 173 11.25 -5.17 7.07
C GLY A 173 12.46 -5.33 8.00
N THR A 174 12.66 -6.55 8.48
CA THR A 174 13.85 -6.94 9.27
C THR A 174 15.17 -6.79 8.50
N CYS A 175 15.10 -6.69 7.18
CA CYS A 175 16.23 -6.57 6.27
C CYS A 175 16.59 -5.11 5.94
N GLY A 176 15.95 -4.13 6.60
CA GLY A 176 16.14 -2.71 6.32
C GLY A 176 15.87 -2.37 4.86
N ALA A 177 16.71 -1.50 4.30
CA ALA A 177 16.50 -0.91 2.97
C ALA A 177 16.55 -1.94 1.84
N PHE A 178 17.27 -3.06 2.02
CA PHE A 178 17.38 -4.12 1.01
C PHE A 178 16.03 -4.80 0.73
N GLY A 179 15.16 -4.90 1.73
CA GLY A 179 13.83 -5.50 1.58
C GLY A 179 12.76 -4.54 1.05
N GLY A 180 13.06 -3.24 1.05
CA GLY A 180 12.07 -2.20 0.78
C GLY A 180 10.97 -2.12 1.85
N ASN A 181 9.87 -1.48 1.49
CA ASN A 181 8.71 -1.31 2.37
C ASN A 181 7.92 -2.63 2.45
N VAL A 182 7.62 -3.06 3.67
CA VAL A 182 6.83 -4.27 3.94
C VAL A 182 5.38 -3.96 4.34
N GLY A 183 5.11 -2.71 4.72
CA GLY A 183 3.79 -2.28 5.14
C GLY A 183 3.65 -0.81 5.44
N TYR A 184 2.42 -0.39 5.74
CA TYR A 184 2.07 0.97 6.17
C TYR A 184 1.35 0.94 7.50
N PHE A 185 1.85 1.75 8.44
CA PHE A 185 1.37 1.72 9.82
C PHE A 185 1.14 3.13 10.37
N CYS A 186 0.08 3.28 11.17
CA CYS A 186 -0.19 4.51 11.89
C CYS A 186 0.86 4.75 12.96
N HIS A 187 1.36 5.98 13.01
CA HIS A 187 2.05 6.49 14.18
C HIS A 187 1.12 6.54 15.40
N VAL A 188 1.70 6.36 16.59
CA VAL A 188 1.04 6.43 17.89
C VAL A 188 1.89 7.20 18.89
N ALA A 189 1.28 7.66 19.98
CA ALA A 189 2.00 8.40 21.02
C ALA A 189 3.13 7.60 21.70
N ALA A 190 3.13 6.27 21.54
CA ALA A 190 4.16 5.38 22.07
C ALA A 190 5.38 5.22 21.14
N ASP A 191 5.36 5.83 19.95
CA ASP A 191 6.49 5.75 19.02
C ASP A 191 7.77 6.33 19.64
N GLU A 192 8.88 5.63 19.47
CA GLU A 192 10.21 6.12 19.88
C GLU A 192 10.81 7.07 18.85
N CYS A 193 10.30 7.04 17.61
CA CYS A 193 10.76 7.84 16.49
C CYS A 193 9.60 8.16 15.53
N VAL A 194 9.72 9.29 14.86
CA VAL A 194 8.83 9.76 13.79
C VAL A 194 9.50 9.57 12.43
N ASP A 195 10.82 9.76 12.33
CA ASP A 195 11.62 9.40 11.16
C ASP A 195 13.05 8.97 11.51
N ASP A 196 13.82 8.58 10.49
CA ASP A 196 15.18 8.07 10.64
C ASP A 196 16.13 9.06 11.34
N THR A 197 15.84 10.37 11.31
CA THR A 197 16.71 11.37 11.95
C THR A 197 16.61 11.36 13.48
N ASP A 198 15.54 10.78 14.04
CA ASP A 198 15.40 10.63 15.50
C ASP A 198 16.30 9.52 16.06
N CYS A 199 16.81 8.62 15.23
CA CYS A 199 17.50 7.41 15.68
C CYS A 199 18.99 7.56 16.00
N GLY A 200 19.53 8.78 15.94
CA GLY A 200 20.85 9.15 16.45
C GLY A 200 22.07 8.55 15.71
N THR A 201 21.89 7.49 14.91
CA THR A 201 22.94 6.90 14.08
C THR A 201 22.49 6.83 12.62
N PRO A 202 23.41 7.00 11.65
CA PRO A 202 23.07 6.96 10.24
C PRO A 202 22.69 5.56 9.73
N ALA A 203 22.97 4.51 10.50
CA ALA A 203 22.62 3.12 10.16
C ALA A 203 21.26 2.69 10.72
N SER A 204 20.74 3.43 11.71
CA SER A 204 19.44 3.17 12.32
C SER A 204 18.33 3.79 11.49
N THR A 205 17.23 3.06 11.35
CA THR A 205 16.01 3.53 10.68
C THR A 205 14.83 3.44 11.62
N CYS A 206 13.89 4.36 11.46
CA CYS A 206 12.62 4.35 12.17
C CYS A 206 11.66 3.37 11.50
N ARG A 207 11.36 2.26 12.17
CA ARG A 207 10.56 1.17 11.61
C ARG A 207 9.48 0.72 12.57
N PHE A 208 8.35 0.29 12.05
CA PHE A 208 7.30 -0.33 12.83
C PHE A 208 7.76 -1.72 13.27
N GLU A 209 7.69 -2.00 14.57
CA GLU A 209 7.99 -3.31 15.15
C GLU A 209 6.68 -4.00 15.56
N PRO A 210 6.22 -5.02 14.81
CA PRO A 210 4.94 -5.69 15.07
C PRO A 210 4.84 -6.30 16.48
N ALA A 211 5.96 -6.70 17.09
CA ALA A 211 5.97 -7.26 18.43
C ALA A 211 5.55 -6.24 19.51
N VAL A 212 5.79 -4.94 19.28
CA VAL A 212 5.43 -3.86 20.21
C VAL A 212 4.30 -2.96 19.71
N GLY A 213 3.97 -3.03 18.41
CA GLY A 213 2.87 -2.31 17.80
C GLY A 213 3.09 -0.80 17.63
N HIS A 214 4.34 -0.34 17.56
CA HIS A 214 4.71 1.08 17.36
C HIS A 214 6.07 1.21 16.66
N PHE A 215 6.41 2.41 16.22
CA PHE A 215 7.68 2.72 15.56
C PHE A 215 8.82 2.79 16.56
N LYS A 216 9.91 2.10 16.25
CA LYS A 216 11.15 2.06 17.03
C LYS A 216 12.36 2.22 16.14
N CYS A 217 13.43 2.77 16.71
CA CYS A 217 14.72 2.79 16.06
C CYS A 217 15.31 1.39 16.04
N SER A 218 15.76 0.94 14.88
CA SER A 218 16.50 -0.32 14.77
C SER A 218 17.61 -0.23 13.74
N ASP A 219 18.71 -0.91 14.02
CA ASP A 219 19.96 -0.98 13.27
C ASP A 219 20.11 -2.27 12.44
N SER A 220 19.16 -3.21 12.57
CA SER A 220 19.20 -4.46 11.80
C SER A 220 19.10 -4.20 10.29
N GLN A 221 20.13 -4.65 9.57
CA GLN A 221 20.21 -4.66 8.11
C GLN A 221 20.74 -6.03 7.65
N CYS A 222 20.26 -6.54 6.52
CA CYS A 222 20.87 -7.73 5.93
C CYS A 222 22.22 -7.39 5.28
N ALA A 223 23.15 -8.33 5.30
CA ALA A 223 24.26 -8.32 4.36
C ALA A 223 23.72 -8.66 2.97
N GLY A 224 23.93 -7.74 2.01
CA GLY A 224 23.58 -7.91 0.59
C GLY A 224 24.52 -8.88 -0.13
#